data_AF-A0A7S4Q225-F1
#
_entry.id   AF-A0A7S4Q225-F1
#
_cell.length_a   1.000
_cell.length_b   1.000
_cell.length_c   1.000
_cell.angle_alpha   90.00
_cell.angle_beta   90.00
_cell.angle_gamma   90.00
#
_symmetry.space_group_name_H-M   'P 1'
#
loop_
_entity.id
_entity.type
_entity.pdbx_description
1 polymer ?
#
loop_
_entity_poly.entity_id
_entity_poly.type
_entity_poly.pdbx_seq_one_letter_code
_entity_poly.pdbx_strand_id
1 'polypeptide(L)'
;MVPSPSDGLPEDLFECGICRDLLLDPVTLSCCGKSFCQDCLRELLLSAASTGTARCPAGCGQKVPFRLPPRSHVLQKCLEAIVPEELARRRQEAAEAEAGEAEALPGGFKTWEEVVAAKDLYINAVIVAAAGAPGVVVGSRTEGRVTVIFDERTDFGRGSINVLPFEIVRQLPRHFGVRLLEPVVAVEDLHAGATLLAHLGTRGIVIAQHGDDRLRVQFDRRADGSENPINVLPHQIQPHRKLLGGYDVGQRVAASQDLFANDQMLVRSGTEGTVHSEYSDARLVVKFDARVDGSPNALNVTPAEVRALEP
;
A
#
# COMPACT_ATOMS: atom_id res chain seq x y z
N MET A 1 40.37 -16.04 1.45
CA MET A 1 40.26 -16.70 0.15
C MET A 1 39.07 -16.11 -0.55
N VAL A 2 39.30 -15.35 -1.62
CA VAL A 2 38.27 -14.86 -2.54
C VAL A 2 38.15 -15.94 -3.62
N PRO A 3 36.96 -16.47 -3.95
CA PRO A 3 36.85 -17.51 -4.95
C PRO A 3 37.23 -16.99 -6.35
N SER A 4 37.82 -17.87 -7.14
CA SER A 4 38.29 -17.62 -8.50
C SER A 4 37.11 -17.64 -9.48
N PRO A 5 37.17 -16.93 -10.62
CA PRO A 5 36.04 -16.77 -11.57
C PRO A 5 35.71 -18.03 -12.41
N SER A 6 36.26 -19.20 -12.05
CA SER A 6 36.00 -20.49 -12.71
C SER A 6 35.14 -21.44 -11.88
N ASP A 7 34.79 -21.06 -10.65
CA ASP A 7 33.70 -21.72 -9.93
C ASP A 7 32.42 -21.11 -10.48
N GLY A 8 31.76 -21.83 -11.40
CA GLY A 8 30.47 -21.41 -11.95
C GLY A 8 29.58 -20.93 -10.80
N LEU A 9 29.08 -19.70 -10.90
CA LEU A 9 28.03 -19.25 -10.00
C LEU A 9 26.97 -20.34 -9.98
N PRO A 10 26.48 -20.76 -8.80
CA PRO A 10 25.48 -21.82 -8.76
C PRO A 10 24.30 -21.40 -9.64
N GLU A 11 24.16 -22.02 -10.81
CA GLU A 11 23.13 -21.73 -11.80
C GLU A 11 21.75 -21.83 -11.14
N ASP A 12 21.63 -22.74 -10.16
CA ASP A 12 20.51 -22.93 -9.24
C ASP A 12 20.08 -21.68 -8.45
N LEU A 13 20.95 -20.68 -8.26
CA LEU A 13 20.65 -19.48 -7.47
C LEU A 13 19.68 -18.54 -8.20
N PHE A 14 19.71 -18.56 -9.54
CA PHE A 14 18.90 -17.71 -10.40
C PHE A 14 17.79 -18.49 -11.13
N GLU A 15 17.58 -19.75 -10.78
CA GLU A 15 16.55 -20.58 -11.38
C GLU A 15 15.18 -20.35 -10.71
N CYS A 16 14.14 -20.25 -11.51
CA CYS A 16 12.77 -20.21 -11.03
C CYS A 16 12.31 -21.61 -10.61
N GLY A 17 11.87 -21.75 -9.35
CA GLY A 17 11.35 -23.03 -8.84
C GLY A 17 10.02 -23.52 -9.45
N ILE A 18 9.46 -22.83 -10.45
CA ILE A 18 8.25 -23.24 -11.19
C ILE A 18 8.62 -23.71 -12.60
N CYS A 19 9.18 -22.81 -13.44
CA CYS A 19 9.53 -23.15 -14.82
C CYS A 19 10.90 -23.83 -14.97
N ARG A 20 11.72 -23.84 -13.91
CA ARG A 20 13.08 -24.41 -13.90
C ARG A 20 14.01 -23.78 -14.95
N ASP A 21 13.84 -22.48 -15.14
CA ASP A 21 14.61 -21.66 -16.09
C ASP A 21 15.03 -20.36 -15.39
N LEU A 22 15.90 -19.56 -16.00
CA LEU A 22 16.40 -18.31 -15.46
C LEU A 22 15.24 -17.37 -15.07
N LEU A 23 15.32 -16.81 -13.86
CA LEU A 23 14.35 -15.86 -13.35
C LEU A 23 14.15 -14.69 -14.32
N LEU A 24 12.91 -14.48 -14.73
CA LEU A 24 12.47 -13.31 -15.50
C LEU A 24 11.57 -12.46 -14.61
N ASP A 25 11.93 -11.19 -14.42
CA ASP A 25 11.25 -10.27 -13.50
C ASP A 25 11.04 -10.90 -12.11
N PRO A 26 12.12 -11.22 -11.37
CA PRO A 26 12.05 -12.03 -10.17
C PRO A 26 11.18 -11.40 -9.09
N VAL A 27 10.26 -12.17 -8.54
CA VAL A 27 9.47 -11.83 -7.35
C VAL A 27 9.79 -12.81 -6.22
N THR A 28 9.97 -12.29 -5.00
CA THR A 28 10.38 -13.09 -3.84
C THR A 28 9.23 -13.22 -2.86
N LEU A 29 8.84 -14.44 -2.53
CA LEU A 29 7.80 -14.71 -1.53
C LEU A 29 8.35 -14.56 -0.12
N SER A 30 7.74 -13.68 0.68
CA SER A 30 8.16 -13.42 2.07
C SER A 30 8.04 -14.63 3.00
N CYS A 31 7.17 -15.61 2.67
CA CYS A 31 6.94 -16.78 3.52
C CYS A 31 8.12 -17.77 3.58
N CYS A 32 8.99 -17.79 2.57
CA CYS A 32 10.12 -18.72 2.50
C CYS A 32 11.39 -18.13 1.85
N GLY A 33 11.34 -16.89 1.35
CA GLY A 33 12.47 -16.22 0.71
C GLY A 33 12.82 -16.76 -0.68
N LYS A 34 12.02 -17.67 -1.25
CA LYS A 34 12.24 -18.19 -2.60
C LYS A 34 11.70 -17.23 -3.67
N SER A 35 12.44 -17.15 -4.77
CA SER A 35 12.14 -16.29 -5.91
C SER A 35 11.58 -17.08 -7.07
N PHE A 36 10.69 -16.44 -7.82
CA PHE A 36 10.03 -17.01 -8.99
C PHE A 36 9.96 -15.95 -10.09
N CYS A 37 9.78 -16.38 -11.34
CA CYS A 37 9.38 -15.45 -12.39
C CYS A 37 8.02 -14.85 -12.03
N GLN A 38 7.83 -13.57 -12.33
CA GLN A 38 6.56 -12.92 -12.04
C GLN A 38 5.39 -13.65 -12.71
N ASP A 39 5.54 -14.02 -13.98
CA ASP A 39 4.46 -14.65 -14.75
C ASP A 39 4.21 -16.10 -14.35
N CYS A 40 5.25 -16.86 -14.01
CA CYS A 40 5.06 -18.20 -13.45
C CYS A 40 4.27 -18.18 -12.13
N LEU A 41 4.55 -17.20 -11.26
CA LEU A 41 3.77 -17.05 -10.03
C LEU A 41 2.34 -16.61 -10.34
N ARG A 42 2.13 -15.71 -11.30
CA ARG A 42 0.80 -15.30 -11.78
C ARG A 42 -0.03 -16.48 -12.26
N GLU A 43 0.49 -17.30 -13.17
CA GLU A 43 -0.24 -18.46 -13.70
C GLU A 43 -0.62 -19.45 -12.59
N LEU A 44 0.30 -19.72 -11.66
CA LEU A 44 0.01 -20.55 -10.50
C LEU A 44 -1.15 -19.97 -9.68
N LEU A 45 -1.12 -18.66 -9.41
CA LEU A 45 -2.20 -17.99 -8.69
C LEU A 45 -3.53 -18.04 -9.48
N LEU A 46 -3.52 -17.81 -10.80
CA LEU A 46 -4.71 -17.92 -11.65
C LEU A 46 -5.34 -19.31 -11.56
N SER A 47 -4.53 -20.37 -11.58
CA SER A 47 -5.01 -21.75 -11.43
C SER A 47 -5.70 -21.98 -10.07
N ALA A 48 -5.21 -21.31 -9.02
CA ALA A 48 -5.79 -21.35 -7.68
C ALA A 48 -6.99 -20.42 -7.47
N ALA A 49 -7.31 -19.51 -8.40
CA ALA A 49 -8.40 -18.53 -8.31
C ALA A 49 -9.78 -19.15 -8.05
N SER A 50 -10.03 -20.34 -8.60
CA SER A 50 -11.29 -21.08 -8.42
C SER A 50 -11.43 -21.68 -7.02
N THR A 51 -10.33 -22.14 -6.42
CA THR A 51 -10.29 -22.74 -5.08
C THR A 51 -10.08 -21.69 -3.96
N GLY A 52 -9.61 -20.50 -4.34
CA GLY A 52 -9.44 -19.36 -3.46
C GLY A 52 -8.34 -19.49 -2.41
N THR A 53 -7.51 -20.51 -2.49
CA THR A 53 -6.37 -20.68 -1.60
C THR A 53 -5.15 -21.07 -2.40
N ALA A 54 -4.35 -20.07 -2.78
CA ALA A 54 -3.03 -20.33 -3.33
C ALA A 54 -2.03 -20.67 -2.21
N ARG A 55 -1.22 -21.70 -2.44
CA ARG A 55 -0.14 -22.10 -1.54
C ARG A 55 1.21 -21.84 -2.19
N CYS A 56 2.21 -21.65 -1.34
CA CYS A 56 3.57 -21.40 -1.79
C CYS A 56 4.10 -22.54 -2.69
N PRO A 57 4.55 -22.25 -3.92
CA PRO A 57 5.11 -23.25 -4.84
C PRO A 57 6.42 -23.86 -4.35
N ALA A 58 7.13 -23.21 -3.41
CA ALA A 58 8.34 -23.75 -2.80
C ALA A 58 8.09 -24.95 -1.85
N GLY A 59 6.82 -25.29 -1.58
CA GLY A 59 6.48 -26.43 -0.72
C GLY A 59 6.49 -26.14 0.80
N CYS A 60 6.64 -24.88 1.23
CA CYS A 60 6.56 -24.53 2.66
C CYS A 60 5.12 -24.58 3.24
N GLY A 61 4.12 -24.82 2.38
CA GLY A 61 2.72 -25.01 2.78
C GLY A 61 1.96 -23.74 3.18
N GLN A 62 2.64 -22.60 3.29
CA GLN A 62 2.05 -21.31 3.62
C GLN A 62 1.13 -20.79 2.51
N LYS A 63 0.09 -20.06 2.88
CA LYS A 63 -0.76 -19.34 1.94
C LYS A 63 0.01 -18.16 1.34
N VAL A 64 -0.23 -17.89 0.07
CA VAL A 64 0.33 -16.73 -0.61
C VAL A 64 -0.79 -15.77 -0.99
N PRO A 65 -0.58 -14.45 -0.85
CA PRO A 65 -1.55 -13.47 -1.32
C PRO A 65 -1.66 -13.51 -2.85
N PHE A 66 -2.84 -13.21 -3.38
CA PHE A 66 -3.01 -13.09 -4.83
C PHE A 66 -2.28 -11.88 -5.38
N ARG A 67 -2.18 -10.77 -4.63
CA ARG A 67 -1.28 -9.68 -5.02
C ARG A 67 0.17 -10.10 -4.92
N LEU A 68 0.86 -9.99 -6.05
CA LEU A 68 2.27 -10.31 -6.15
C LEU A 68 3.12 -9.35 -5.29
N PRO A 69 4.21 -9.86 -4.71
CA PRO A 69 5.27 -9.00 -4.19
C PRO A 69 5.86 -8.10 -5.30
N PRO A 70 6.44 -6.95 -4.93
CA PRO A 70 7.23 -6.15 -5.87
C PRO A 70 8.37 -6.96 -6.50
N ARG A 71 8.77 -6.59 -7.71
CA ARG A 71 9.95 -7.15 -8.37
C ARG A 71 11.19 -6.89 -7.51
N SER A 72 12.03 -7.90 -7.39
CA SER A 72 13.33 -7.78 -6.72
C SER A 72 14.31 -7.06 -7.64
N HIS A 73 14.44 -5.75 -7.47
CA HIS A 73 15.41 -4.95 -8.22
C HIS A 73 16.86 -5.40 -8.00
N VAL A 74 17.18 -5.96 -6.83
CA VAL A 74 18.51 -6.50 -6.54
C VAL A 74 18.78 -7.72 -7.40
N LEU A 75 17.88 -8.71 -7.40
CA LEU A 75 18.03 -9.90 -8.24
C LEU A 75 18.03 -9.53 -9.71
N GLN A 76 17.17 -8.61 -10.13
CA GLN A 76 17.14 -8.12 -11.51
C GLN A 76 18.50 -7.54 -11.96
N LYS A 77 19.10 -6.68 -11.13
CA LYS A 77 20.44 -6.12 -11.42
C LYS A 77 21.54 -7.19 -11.40
N CYS A 78 21.45 -8.18 -10.50
CA CYS A 78 22.38 -9.31 -10.49
C CYS A 78 22.29 -10.12 -11.77
N LEU A 79 21.07 -10.44 -12.24
CA LEU A 79 20.85 -11.16 -13.49
C LEU A 79 21.44 -10.40 -14.69
N GLU A 80 21.19 -9.10 -14.76
CA GLU A 80 21.73 -8.21 -15.81
C GLU A 80 23.26 -8.14 -15.80
N ALA A 81 23.90 -8.23 -14.63
CA ALA A 81 25.34 -8.17 -14.51
C ALA A 81 26.02 -9.52 -14.77
N ILE A 82 25.35 -10.62 -14.42
CA ILE A 82 25.96 -11.97 -14.36
C ILE A 82 25.63 -12.79 -15.60
N VAL A 83 24.39 -12.73 -16.10
CA VAL A 83 23.88 -13.53 -17.25
C VAL A 83 23.04 -12.67 -18.22
N PRO A 84 23.60 -11.58 -18.78
CA PRO A 84 22.85 -10.65 -19.61
C PRO A 84 22.28 -11.26 -20.90
N GLU A 85 23.04 -12.12 -21.58
CA GLU A 85 22.61 -12.73 -22.85
C GLU A 85 21.42 -13.68 -22.65
N GLU A 86 21.50 -14.51 -21.60
CA GLU A 86 20.43 -15.47 -21.27
C GLU A 86 19.16 -14.74 -20.79
N LEU A 87 19.30 -13.66 -20.02
CA LEU A 87 18.17 -12.82 -19.65
C LEU A 87 17.53 -12.14 -20.87
N ALA A 88 18.34 -11.71 -21.86
CA ALA A 88 17.83 -11.13 -23.09
C ALA A 88 17.04 -12.16 -23.93
N ARG A 89 17.53 -13.40 -24.04
CA ARG A 89 16.82 -14.52 -24.65
C ARG A 89 15.45 -14.73 -23.98
N ARG A 90 15.42 -14.85 -22.66
CA ARG A 90 14.18 -15.01 -21.87
C ARG A 90 13.18 -13.87 -22.09
N ARG A 91 13.65 -12.62 -22.15
CA ARG A 91 12.80 -11.45 -22.44
C ARG A 91 12.19 -11.52 -23.83
N GLN A 92 12.94 -11.97 -24.83
CA GLN A 92 12.43 -12.12 -26.19
C GLN A 92 11.34 -13.19 -26.26
N GLU A 93 11.58 -14.36 -25.67
CA GLU A 93 10.60 -15.45 -25.64
C GLU A 93 9.30 -15.06 -24.95
N ALA A 94 9.38 -14.34 -23.83
CA ALA A 94 8.21 -13.82 -23.13
C ALA A 94 7.44 -12.79 -23.98
N ALA A 95 8.15 -11.88 -24.67
CA ALA A 95 7.52 -10.89 -25.54
C ALA A 95 6.82 -11.53 -26.75
N GLU A 96 7.40 -12.59 -27.31
CA GLU A 96 6.80 -13.37 -28.40
C GLU A 96 5.54 -14.12 -27.94
N ALA A 97 5.54 -14.68 -26.72
CA ALA A 97 4.36 -15.31 -26.11
C ALA A 97 3.23 -14.31 -25.86
N GLU A 98 3.53 -13.13 -25.27
CA GLU A 98 2.52 -12.09 -24.99
C GLU A 98 1.87 -11.52 -26.25
N ALA A 99 2.63 -11.39 -27.35
CA ALA A 99 2.11 -10.87 -28.62
C ALA A 99 0.98 -11.72 -29.21
N GLY A 100 0.84 -12.99 -28.80
CA GLY A 100 -0.22 -13.90 -29.23
C GLY A 100 -1.48 -13.92 -28.37
N GLU A 101 -1.48 -13.34 -27.16
CA GLU A 101 -2.46 -13.63 -26.10
C GLU A 101 -3.24 -12.43 -25.55
N ALA A 102 -3.10 -11.24 -26.12
CA ALA A 102 -3.76 -10.03 -25.59
C ALA A 102 -5.28 -9.99 -25.86
N GLU A 103 -6.06 -10.73 -25.07
CA GLU A 103 -7.52 -10.60 -25.05
C GLU A 103 -7.92 -9.32 -24.30
N ALA A 104 -8.62 -8.42 -25.01
CA ALA A 104 -9.13 -7.19 -24.40
C ALA A 104 -10.27 -7.52 -23.42
N LEU A 105 -10.09 -7.25 -22.13
CA LEU A 105 -11.15 -7.45 -21.15
C LEU A 105 -12.16 -6.29 -21.17
N PRO A 106 -13.44 -6.53 -20.81
CA PRO A 106 -14.45 -5.47 -20.73
C PRO A 106 -13.97 -4.26 -19.93
N GLY A 107 -14.16 -3.04 -20.44
CA GLY A 107 -13.67 -1.81 -19.79
C GLY A 107 -12.18 -1.50 -20.00
N GLY A 108 -11.50 -2.27 -20.87
CA GLY A 108 -10.09 -2.08 -21.19
C GLY A 108 -9.16 -2.50 -20.05
N PHE A 109 -9.63 -3.34 -19.13
CA PHE A 109 -8.79 -3.90 -18.08
C PHE A 109 -7.83 -4.95 -18.68
N LYS A 110 -6.73 -5.19 -17.97
CA LYS A 110 -5.77 -6.25 -18.29
C LYS A 110 -5.81 -7.32 -17.21
N THR A 111 -5.49 -8.56 -17.58
CA THR A 111 -5.20 -9.60 -16.59
C THR A 111 -4.06 -9.12 -15.68
N TRP A 112 -4.15 -9.45 -14.40
CA TRP A 112 -3.22 -9.02 -13.35
C TRP A 112 -3.17 -7.52 -13.06
N GLU A 113 -4.10 -6.74 -13.60
CA GLU A 113 -4.27 -5.33 -13.23
C GLU A 113 -4.81 -5.22 -11.80
N GLU A 114 -4.16 -4.40 -10.98
CA GLU A 114 -4.62 -4.09 -9.64
C GLU A 114 -5.77 -3.09 -9.69
N VAL A 115 -6.80 -3.37 -8.92
CA VAL A 115 -8.03 -2.58 -8.86
C VAL A 115 -8.48 -2.39 -7.42
N VAL A 116 -9.43 -1.48 -7.21
CA VAL A 116 -10.24 -1.43 -5.99
C VAL A 116 -11.72 -1.49 -6.35
N ALA A 117 -12.54 -2.03 -5.46
CA ALA A 117 -13.99 -1.92 -5.57
C ALA A 117 -14.40 -0.45 -5.49
N ALA A 118 -15.11 0.04 -6.51
CA ALA A 118 -15.56 1.43 -6.59
C ALA A 118 -16.70 1.76 -5.60
N LYS A 119 -17.39 0.72 -5.12
CA LYS A 119 -18.54 0.75 -4.21
C LYS A 119 -18.64 -0.60 -3.51
N ASP A 120 -19.53 -0.70 -2.53
CA ASP A 120 -19.90 -1.99 -1.94
C ASP A 120 -20.47 -2.92 -3.02
N LEU A 121 -19.92 -4.13 -3.09
CA LEU A 121 -20.34 -5.19 -3.99
C LEU A 121 -21.18 -6.20 -3.23
N TYR A 122 -22.28 -6.66 -3.83
CA TYR A 122 -23.26 -7.50 -3.15
C TYR A 122 -23.47 -8.83 -3.89
N ILE A 123 -23.65 -9.91 -3.12
CA ILE A 123 -24.21 -11.17 -3.58
C ILE A 123 -25.35 -11.53 -2.63
N ASN A 124 -26.56 -11.71 -3.17
CA ASN A 124 -27.76 -12.03 -2.37
C ASN A 124 -27.95 -11.07 -1.16
N ALA A 125 -27.78 -9.77 -1.41
CA ALA A 125 -27.85 -8.69 -0.40
C ALA A 125 -26.76 -8.69 0.70
N VAL A 126 -25.80 -9.61 0.64
CA VAL A 126 -24.62 -9.60 1.52
C VAL A 126 -23.51 -8.83 0.83
N ILE A 127 -22.90 -7.85 1.52
CA ILE A 127 -21.68 -7.20 1.04
C ILE A 127 -20.60 -8.27 0.97
N VAL A 128 -19.98 -8.44 -0.19
CA VAL A 128 -18.89 -9.41 -0.41
C VAL A 128 -17.53 -8.75 -0.56
N ALA A 129 -17.51 -7.48 -0.98
CA ALA A 129 -16.32 -6.63 -0.98
C ALA A 129 -16.79 -5.20 -0.72
N ALA A 130 -16.23 -4.56 0.30
CA ALA A 130 -16.55 -3.16 0.63
C ALA A 130 -15.92 -2.19 -0.39
N ALA A 131 -16.45 -0.98 -0.50
CA ALA A 131 -15.82 0.10 -1.26
C ALA A 131 -14.35 0.29 -0.82
N GLY A 132 -13.45 0.42 -1.80
CA GLY A 132 -12.00 0.48 -1.56
C GLY A 132 -11.31 -0.86 -1.33
N ALA A 133 -12.06 -1.98 -1.29
CA ALA A 133 -11.46 -3.31 -1.18
C ALA A 133 -10.51 -3.57 -2.36
N PRO A 134 -9.21 -3.86 -2.10
CA PRO A 134 -8.25 -4.11 -3.15
C PRO A 134 -8.50 -5.47 -3.80
N GLY A 135 -8.24 -5.53 -5.10
CA GLY A 135 -8.36 -6.76 -5.87
C GLY A 135 -7.46 -6.79 -7.09
N VAL A 136 -7.50 -7.93 -7.76
CA VAL A 136 -6.72 -8.21 -8.96
C VAL A 136 -7.63 -8.78 -10.03
N VAL A 137 -7.56 -8.23 -11.24
CA VAL A 137 -8.25 -8.75 -12.40
C VAL A 137 -7.62 -10.08 -12.83
N VAL A 138 -8.43 -11.12 -12.98
CA VAL A 138 -7.96 -12.47 -13.37
C VAL A 138 -8.54 -12.96 -14.69
N GLY A 139 -9.30 -12.12 -15.39
CA GLY A 139 -9.85 -12.41 -16.71
C GLY A 139 -11.32 -12.00 -16.84
N SER A 140 -12.05 -12.70 -17.70
CA SER A 140 -13.49 -12.49 -17.97
C SER A 140 -14.19 -13.83 -18.13
N ARG A 141 -14.83 -14.32 -17.06
CA ARG A 141 -15.59 -15.60 -17.08
C ARG A 141 -17.05 -15.45 -17.54
N THR A 142 -17.52 -14.23 -17.72
CA THR A 142 -18.90 -13.94 -18.11
C THR A 142 -18.87 -12.75 -19.05
N GLU A 143 -19.61 -12.83 -20.15
CA GLU A 143 -19.65 -11.79 -21.18
C GLU A 143 -19.97 -10.41 -20.56
N GLY A 144 -19.17 -9.41 -20.93
CA GLY A 144 -19.30 -8.03 -20.44
C GLY A 144 -18.90 -7.81 -18.97
N ARG A 145 -18.40 -8.82 -18.28
CA ARG A 145 -17.96 -8.73 -16.87
C ARG A 145 -16.48 -9.04 -16.71
N VAL A 146 -15.87 -8.40 -15.72
CA VAL A 146 -14.48 -8.65 -15.33
C VAL A 146 -14.49 -9.58 -14.13
N THR A 147 -13.66 -10.61 -14.14
CA THR A 147 -13.46 -11.50 -13.01
C THR A 147 -12.34 -10.96 -12.13
N VAL A 148 -12.62 -10.71 -10.86
CA VAL A 148 -11.69 -10.08 -9.91
C VAL A 148 -11.57 -10.93 -8.65
N ILE A 149 -10.36 -11.09 -8.12
CA ILE A 149 -10.14 -11.62 -6.78
C ILE A 149 -9.86 -10.45 -5.85
N PHE A 150 -10.68 -10.29 -4.82
CA PHE A 150 -10.46 -9.29 -3.78
C PHE A 150 -9.60 -9.90 -2.66
N ASP A 151 -8.64 -9.13 -2.13
CA ASP A 151 -7.76 -9.58 -1.04
C ASP A 151 -8.57 -9.88 0.23
N GLU A 152 -9.62 -9.09 0.45
CA GLU A 152 -10.51 -9.19 1.60
C GLU A 152 -11.95 -9.32 1.11
N ARG A 153 -12.62 -10.37 1.58
CA ARG A 153 -14.04 -10.60 1.37
C ARG A 153 -14.76 -10.59 2.70
N THR A 154 -15.78 -9.75 2.81
CA THR A 154 -16.61 -9.59 4.01
C THR A 154 -17.48 -10.81 4.30
N ASP A 155 -17.75 -11.65 3.29
CA ASP A 155 -18.48 -12.90 3.43
C ASP A 155 -17.56 -14.12 3.66
N PHE A 156 -16.26 -13.90 3.89
CA PHE A 156 -15.22 -14.94 4.01
C PHE A 156 -15.12 -15.89 2.80
N GLY A 157 -15.74 -15.52 1.68
CA GLY A 157 -15.57 -16.22 0.43
C GLY A 157 -14.11 -16.16 -0.03
N ARG A 158 -13.68 -17.17 -0.80
CA ARG A 158 -12.30 -17.26 -1.27
C ARG A 158 -12.15 -17.18 -2.78
N GLY A 159 -13.24 -17.34 -3.52
CA GLY A 159 -13.23 -17.30 -4.98
C GLY A 159 -13.28 -15.89 -5.56
N SER A 160 -13.02 -15.82 -6.86
CA SER A 160 -13.22 -14.62 -7.66
C SER A 160 -14.69 -14.19 -7.75
N ILE A 161 -14.93 -12.91 -8.02
CA ILE A 161 -16.24 -12.29 -8.23
C ILE A 161 -16.29 -11.72 -9.65
N ASN A 162 -17.41 -11.88 -10.34
CA ASN A 162 -17.64 -11.28 -11.67
C ASN A 162 -18.34 -9.93 -11.50
N VAL A 163 -17.63 -8.84 -11.78
CA VAL A 163 -18.07 -7.46 -11.59
C VAL A 163 -18.28 -6.76 -12.94
N LEU A 164 -19.11 -5.73 -12.97
CA LEU A 164 -19.18 -4.85 -14.13
C LEU A 164 -17.96 -3.90 -14.13
N PRO A 165 -17.48 -3.45 -15.31
CA PRO A 165 -16.29 -2.61 -15.38
C PRO A 165 -16.33 -1.34 -14.52
N PHE A 166 -17.49 -0.71 -14.36
CA PHE A 166 -17.64 0.51 -13.54
C PHE A 166 -17.69 0.24 -12.03
N GLU A 167 -17.77 -1.02 -11.60
CA GLU A 167 -17.79 -1.42 -10.19
C GLU A 167 -16.39 -1.54 -9.59
N ILE A 168 -15.36 -1.39 -10.44
CA ILE A 168 -13.96 -1.39 -10.07
C ILE A 168 -13.26 -0.19 -10.71
N VAL A 169 -12.17 0.26 -10.09
CA VAL A 169 -11.30 1.29 -10.64
C VAL A 169 -9.85 0.84 -10.55
N ARG A 170 -9.03 1.29 -11.50
CA ARG A 170 -7.59 0.98 -11.55
C ARG A 170 -6.89 1.51 -10.32
N GLN A 171 -6.14 0.66 -9.63
CA GLN A 171 -5.44 1.04 -8.41
C GLN A 171 -4.30 2.02 -8.71
N LEU A 172 -4.00 2.91 -7.75
CA LEU A 172 -2.84 3.80 -7.81
C LEU A 172 -1.53 2.99 -7.90
N PRO A 173 -0.51 3.51 -8.58
CA PRO A 173 0.83 2.96 -8.47
C PRO A 173 1.27 2.80 -7.02
N ARG A 174 1.84 1.63 -6.68
CA ARG A 174 2.19 1.27 -5.29
C ARG A 174 3.15 2.25 -4.61
N HIS A 175 3.95 3.00 -5.37
CA HIS A 175 4.89 3.98 -4.81
C HIS A 175 4.20 5.15 -4.11
N PHE A 176 2.90 5.38 -4.36
CA PHE A 176 2.11 6.37 -3.63
C PHE A 176 1.87 6.00 -2.16
N GLY A 177 2.03 4.71 -1.79
CA GLY A 177 1.86 4.25 -0.41
C GLY A 177 0.43 4.27 0.12
N VAL A 178 -0.55 4.64 -0.72
CA VAL A 178 -1.98 4.65 -0.42
C VAL A 178 -2.77 4.09 -1.60
N ARG A 179 -4.03 3.74 -1.36
CA ARG A 179 -4.96 3.16 -2.35
C ARG A 179 -6.05 4.17 -2.72
N LEU A 180 -6.64 4.01 -3.90
CA LEU A 180 -7.91 4.66 -4.18
C LEU A 180 -8.96 4.26 -3.16
N LEU A 181 -9.79 5.24 -2.79
CA LEU A 181 -10.86 5.15 -1.81
C LEU A 181 -10.38 4.83 -0.39
N GLU A 182 -9.06 4.90 -0.13
CA GLU A 182 -8.51 4.76 1.21
C GLU A 182 -8.82 6.00 2.05
N PRO A 183 -9.37 5.83 3.27
CA PRO A 183 -9.47 6.91 4.24
C PRO A 183 -8.08 7.36 4.66
N VAL A 184 -7.85 8.67 4.61
CA VAL A 184 -6.58 9.32 4.92
C VAL A 184 -6.78 10.50 5.86
N VAL A 185 -5.68 10.98 6.42
CA VAL A 185 -5.64 12.18 7.24
C VAL A 185 -4.48 13.08 6.80
N ALA A 186 -4.70 14.39 6.78
CA ALA A 186 -3.62 15.37 6.55
C ALA A 186 -2.64 15.34 7.73
N VAL A 187 -1.35 15.22 7.45
CA VAL A 187 -0.29 15.19 8.48
C VAL A 187 0.40 16.55 8.67
N GLU A 188 -0.09 17.56 7.97
CA GLU A 188 0.30 18.97 8.08
C GLU A 188 -0.85 19.87 7.61
N ASP A 189 -0.72 21.17 7.84
CA ASP A 189 -1.64 22.17 7.29
C ASP A 189 -1.40 22.31 5.77
N LEU A 190 -2.43 22.04 4.97
CA LEU A 190 -2.35 22.06 3.51
C LEU A 190 -2.69 23.45 2.98
N HIS A 191 -1.82 24.00 2.13
CA HIS A 191 -1.94 25.37 1.63
C HIS A 191 -1.90 25.44 0.09
N ALA A 192 -2.57 26.44 -0.49
CA ALA A 192 -2.30 26.94 -1.83
C ALA A 192 -1.87 28.41 -1.75
N GLY A 193 -0.58 28.67 -1.91
CA GLY A 193 -0.03 30.01 -1.62
C GLY A 193 -0.25 30.37 -0.16
N ALA A 194 -0.93 31.50 0.09
CA ALA A 194 -1.26 31.97 1.44
C ALA A 194 -2.59 31.41 1.98
N THR A 195 -3.36 30.68 1.17
CA THR A 195 -4.68 30.17 1.57
C THR A 195 -4.54 28.80 2.20
N LEU A 196 -4.97 28.67 3.46
CA LEU A 196 -5.12 27.40 4.14
C LEU A 196 -6.32 26.64 3.55
N LEU A 197 -6.08 25.43 3.07
CA LEU A 197 -7.09 24.57 2.44
C LEU A 197 -7.67 23.55 3.43
N ALA A 198 -6.82 22.95 4.27
CA ALA A 198 -7.21 21.99 5.30
C ALA A 198 -6.19 21.99 6.44
N HIS A 199 -6.67 21.81 7.66
CA HIS A 199 -5.79 21.71 8.84
C HIS A 199 -5.18 20.31 8.97
N LEU A 200 -4.05 20.21 9.68
CA LEU A 200 -3.54 18.97 10.26
C LEU A 200 -4.66 18.18 10.94
N GLY A 201 -4.71 16.86 10.71
CA GLY A 201 -5.74 15.99 11.29
C GLY A 201 -7.06 15.97 10.51
N THR A 202 -7.21 16.78 9.46
CA THR A 202 -8.41 16.74 8.62
C THR A 202 -8.47 15.41 7.87
N ARG A 203 -9.57 14.69 8.03
CA ARG A 203 -9.84 13.41 7.35
C ARG A 203 -10.28 13.63 5.90
N GLY A 204 -10.01 12.66 5.06
CA GLY A 204 -10.45 12.64 3.67
C GLY A 204 -10.35 11.26 3.04
N ILE A 205 -10.67 11.18 1.76
CA ILE A 205 -10.64 9.96 0.95
C ILE A 205 -9.84 10.23 -0.32
N VAL A 206 -8.92 9.33 -0.67
CA VAL A 206 -8.17 9.40 -1.93
C VAL A 206 -9.10 9.05 -3.10
N ILE A 207 -9.30 9.97 -4.04
CA ILE A 207 -10.29 9.78 -5.12
C ILE A 207 -9.68 9.62 -6.51
N ALA A 208 -8.45 10.11 -6.75
CA ALA A 208 -7.76 10.00 -8.03
C ALA A 208 -6.27 10.27 -7.91
N GLN A 209 -5.51 9.87 -8.93
CA GLN A 209 -4.18 10.43 -9.21
C GLN A 209 -4.34 11.77 -9.95
N HIS A 210 -3.40 12.70 -9.77
CA HIS A 210 -3.30 13.92 -10.55
C HIS A 210 -1.86 14.15 -10.99
N GLY A 211 -1.59 14.06 -12.30
CA GLY A 211 -0.22 14.08 -12.80
C GLY A 211 0.58 12.85 -12.32
N ASP A 212 1.90 12.99 -12.26
CA ASP A 212 2.79 11.85 -11.97
C ASP A 212 3.10 11.67 -10.49
N ASP A 213 2.99 12.73 -9.67
CA ASP A 213 3.50 12.78 -8.31
C ASP A 213 2.44 13.18 -7.26
N ARG A 214 1.21 13.48 -7.67
CA ARG A 214 0.16 13.99 -6.78
C ARG A 214 -1.08 13.12 -6.78
N LEU A 215 -1.81 13.24 -5.67
CA LEU A 215 -3.06 12.59 -5.41
C LEU A 215 -4.16 13.63 -5.22
N ARG A 216 -5.38 13.32 -5.67
CA ARG A 216 -6.59 14.07 -5.32
C ARG A 216 -7.23 13.43 -4.12
N VAL A 217 -7.41 14.23 -3.07
CA VAL A 217 -8.09 13.83 -1.84
C VAL A 217 -9.31 14.71 -1.63
N GLN A 218 -10.46 14.06 -1.45
CA GLN A 218 -11.66 14.72 -0.97
C GLN A 218 -11.59 14.80 0.55
N PHE A 219 -11.33 15.98 1.10
CA PHE A 219 -11.32 16.17 2.56
C PHE A 219 -12.73 16.45 3.08
N ASP A 220 -13.05 15.92 4.26
CA ASP A 220 -14.36 16.05 4.90
C ASP A 220 -14.66 17.50 5.32
N ARG A 221 -13.61 18.29 5.58
CA ARG A 221 -13.70 19.70 5.94
C ARG A 221 -12.64 20.52 5.21
N ARG A 222 -13.03 21.71 4.78
CA ARG A 222 -12.18 22.65 4.05
C ARG A 222 -12.10 23.97 4.80
N ALA A 223 -10.89 24.44 5.10
CA ALA A 223 -10.66 25.68 5.82
C ALA A 223 -11.00 26.92 4.98
N ASP A 224 -10.93 26.79 3.65
CA ASP A 224 -11.32 27.82 2.68
C ASP A 224 -12.80 27.76 2.27
N GLY A 225 -13.59 26.83 2.84
CA GLY A 225 -15.00 26.63 2.51
C GLY A 225 -15.28 26.05 1.11
N SER A 226 -14.25 25.66 0.35
CA SER A 226 -14.43 24.98 -0.93
C SER A 226 -14.98 23.57 -0.75
N GLU A 227 -15.58 23.00 -1.79
CA GLU A 227 -15.93 21.56 -1.84
C GLU A 227 -14.99 20.76 -2.74
N ASN A 228 -14.07 21.44 -3.44
CA ASN A 228 -13.18 20.81 -4.39
C ASN A 228 -12.17 19.88 -3.69
N PRO A 229 -11.69 18.82 -4.37
CA PRO A 229 -10.59 18.01 -3.86
C PRO A 229 -9.29 18.80 -3.78
N ILE A 230 -8.38 18.43 -2.87
CA ILE A 230 -7.01 18.98 -2.81
C ILE A 230 -6.06 18.06 -3.57
N ASN A 231 -5.17 18.65 -4.37
CA ASN A 231 -4.01 17.97 -4.93
C ASN A 231 -2.89 17.95 -3.89
N VAL A 232 -2.57 16.78 -3.33
CA VAL A 232 -1.56 16.61 -2.29
C VAL A 232 -0.39 15.76 -2.79
N LEU A 233 0.79 16.00 -2.22
CA LEU A 233 1.91 15.07 -2.31
C LEU A 233 1.69 13.90 -1.34
N PRO A 234 2.25 12.71 -1.61
CA PRO A 234 1.95 11.52 -0.82
C PRO A 234 2.39 11.65 0.64
N HIS A 235 3.46 12.39 0.92
CA HIS A 235 3.96 12.62 2.28
C HIS A 235 3.10 13.60 3.11
N GLN A 236 2.14 14.29 2.49
CA GLN A 236 1.27 15.27 3.19
C GLN A 236 0.02 14.60 3.79
N ILE A 237 -0.17 13.32 3.51
CA ILE A 237 -1.26 12.50 4.03
C ILE A 237 -0.71 11.17 4.55
N GLN A 238 -1.52 10.48 5.33
CA GLN A 238 -1.28 9.08 5.67
C GLN A 238 -2.61 8.32 5.76
N PRO A 239 -2.61 6.97 5.65
CA PRO A 239 -3.78 6.16 5.96
C PRO A 239 -4.33 6.49 7.35
N HIS A 240 -5.64 6.69 7.42
CA HIS A 240 -6.31 7.01 8.67
C HIS A 240 -6.34 5.76 9.57
N ARG A 241 -5.69 5.85 10.72
CA ARG A 241 -5.69 4.85 11.77
C ARG A 241 -5.54 5.51 13.13
N LYS A 242 -5.92 4.79 14.19
CA LYS A 242 -5.53 5.17 15.54
C LYS A 242 -4.03 5.03 15.71
N LEU A 243 -3.45 6.03 16.35
CA LEU A 243 -2.07 6.01 16.84
C LEU A 243 -2.00 5.29 18.19
N LEU A 244 -0.78 5.06 18.67
CA LEU A 244 -0.51 4.55 20.03
C LEU A 244 -1.37 5.24 21.07
N GLY A 245 -2.00 4.46 21.96
CA GLY A 245 -2.91 4.99 22.98
C GLY A 245 -4.30 5.37 22.48
N GLY A 246 -4.64 5.11 21.21
CA GLY A 246 -5.97 5.38 20.64
C GLY A 246 -6.17 6.81 20.14
N TYR A 247 -5.08 7.59 20.06
CA TYR A 247 -5.11 8.98 19.61
C TYR A 247 -5.27 9.11 18.08
N ASP A 248 -5.81 10.22 17.61
CA ASP A 248 -5.85 10.59 16.19
C ASP A 248 -4.78 11.65 15.86
N VAL A 249 -4.32 11.69 14.60
CA VAL A 249 -3.52 12.82 14.09
C VAL A 249 -4.36 14.10 14.17
N GLY A 250 -3.74 15.18 14.64
CA GLY A 250 -4.39 16.46 14.89
C GLY A 250 -5.24 16.50 16.17
N GLN A 251 -5.31 15.42 16.95
CA GLN A 251 -6.06 15.41 18.19
C GLN A 251 -5.43 16.36 19.22
N ARG A 252 -6.30 17.16 19.87
CA ARG A 252 -5.91 18.03 20.98
C ARG A 252 -5.75 17.22 22.26
N VAL A 253 -4.64 17.47 22.94
CA VAL A 253 -4.24 16.80 24.17
C VAL A 253 -3.71 17.80 25.17
N ALA A 254 -3.67 17.44 26.44
CA ALA A 254 -2.92 18.17 27.46
C ALA A 254 -1.87 17.28 28.11
N ALA A 255 -0.76 17.86 28.54
CA ALA A 255 0.22 17.16 29.36
C ALA A 255 -0.45 16.69 30.66
N SER A 256 -0.34 15.40 30.98
CA SER A 256 -0.90 14.81 32.20
C SER A 256 -0.03 15.09 33.43
N GLN A 257 1.23 15.46 33.21
CA GLN A 257 2.24 15.76 34.22
C GLN A 257 3.27 16.75 33.66
N ASP A 258 4.13 17.28 34.53
CA ASP A 258 5.29 18.05 34.08
C ASP A 258 6.24 17.14 33.29
N LEU A 259 6.67 17.59 32.12
CA LEU A 259 7.55 16.83 31.22
C LEU A 259 8.96 17.40 31.28
N PHE A 260 9.95 16.51 31.36
CA PHE A 260 11.35 16.86 31.54
C PHE A 260 12.22 16.20 30.47
N ALA A 261 13.34 16.83 30.14
CA ALA A 261 14.49 16.15 29.54
C ALA A 261 15.69 16.37 30.46
N ASN A 262 16.23 15.26 30.97
CA ASN A 262 17.15 15.29 32.12
C ASN A 262 16.47 16.06 33.28
N ASP A 263 17.13 17.06 33.85
CA ASP A 263 16.61 17.85 34.98
C ASP A 263 15.90 19.15 34.55
N GLN A 264 15.78 19.40 33.24
CA GLN A 264 15.14 20.62 32.73
C GLN A 264 13.65 20.36 32.43
N MET A 265 12.77 21.10 33.09
CA MET A 265 11.34 21.11 32.77
C MET A 265 11.15 21.71 31.38
N LEU A 266 10.41 21.00 30.53
CA LEU A 266 10.14 21.38 29.16
C LEU A 266 8.70 21.83 28.95
N VAL A 267 7.75 21.16 29.61
CA VAL A 267 6.30 21.42 29.47
C VAL A 267 5.67 21.29 30.86
N ARG A 268 4.81 22.22 31.24
CA ARG A 268 4.04 22.14 32.48
C ARG A 268 2.83 21.23 32.32
N SER A 269 2.43 20.54 33.38
CA SER A 269 1.18 19.81 33.45
C SER A 269 0.00 20.70 33.04
N GLY A 270 -0.94 20.13 32.29
CA GLY A 270 -2.09 20.83 31.73
C GLY A 270 -1.80 21.64 30.46
N THR A 271 -0.54 21.80 30.04
CA THR A 271 -0.22 22.50 28.78
C THR A 271 -0.81 21.72 27.61
N GLU A 272 -1.60 22.42 26.78
CA GLU A 272 -2.20 21.81 25.61
C GLU A 272 -1.21 21.62 24.46
N GLY A 273 -1.56 20.70 23.57
CA GLY A 273 -0.81 20.43 22.36
C GLY A 273 -1.63 19.62 21.36
N THR A 274 -0.97 19.31 20.25
CA THR A 274 -1.57 18.56 19.14
C THR A 274 -0.73 17.33 18.81
N VAL A 275 -1.38 16.19 18.68
CA VAL A 275 -0.74 14.92 18.26
C VAL A 275 -0.43 14.97 16.76
N HIS A 276 0.80 14.65 16.37
CA HIS A 276 1.25 14.65 14.98
C HIS A 276 1.42 13.25 14.40
N SER A 277 2.18 12.38 15.09
CA SER A 277 2.55 11.07 14.56
C SER A 277 3.04 10.13 15.66
N GLU A 278 3.44 8.92 15.29
CA GLU A 278 4.21 8.02 16.16
C GLU A 278 5.70 8.21 15.90
N TYR A 279 6.50 8.27 16.98
CA TYR A 279 7.95 8.29 16.91
C TYR A 279 8.55 6.87 16.97
N SER A 280 7.98 6.03 17.83
CA SER A 280 8.32 4.62 18.00
C SER A 280 7.07 3.83 18.39
N ASP A 281 7.20 2.54 18.70
CA ASP A 281 6.19 1.66 19.26
C ASP A 281 5.70 2.03 20.69
N ALA A 282 6.35 3.00 21.34
CA ALA A 282 6.03 3.44 22.70
C ALA A 282 5.81 4.95 22.85
N ARG A 283 6.04 5.74 21.79
CA ARG A 283 6.02 7.21 21.86
C ARG A 283 5.29 7.86 20.70
N LEU A 284 4.51 8.88 21.03
CA LEU A 284 3.84 9.83 20.14
C LEU A 284 4.68 11.09 19.97
N VAL A 285 4.58 11.73 18.82
CA VAL A 285 5.06 13.08 18.57
C VAL A 285 3.94 14.07 18.87
N VAL A 286 4.13 14.93 19.87
CA VAL A 286 3.15 15.95 20.27
C VAL A 286 3.80 17.33 20.23
N LYS A 287 3.16 18.26 19.52
CA LYS A 287 3.56 19.66 19.52
C LYS A 287 2.74 20.41 20.56
N PHE A 288 3.39 20.79 21.67
CA PHE A 288 2.76 21.58 22.72
C PHE A 288 2.71 23.05 22.32
N ASP A 289 1.63 23.74 22.70
CA ASP A 289 1.39 25.15 22.38
C ASP A 289 2.37 26.08 23.12
N ALA A 290 2.86 25.63 24.27
CA ALA A 290 3.82 26.35 25.09
C ALA A 290 4.94 25.43 25.59
N ARG A 291 6.14 25.99 25.63
CA ARG A 291 7.38 25.32 25.98
C ARG A 291 8.17 26.18 26.96
N VAL A 292 8.53 25.61 28.11
CA VAL A 292 9.27 26.33 29.17
C VAL A 292 10.65 26.74 28.67
N ASP A 293 11.26 25.94 27.80
CA ASP A 293 12.54 26.21 27.15
C ASP A 293 12.42 27.07 25.88
N GLY A 294 11.22 27.50 25.49
CA GLY A 294 10.97 28.30 24.29
C GLY A 294 11.18 27.56 22.95
N SER A 295 11.47 26.26 22.98
CA SER A 295 11.67 25.46 21.77
C SER A 295 10.36 25.35 20.96
N PRO A 296 10.38 25.49 19.62
CA PRO A 296 9.19 25.29 18.79
C PRO A 296 8.96 23.82 18.42
N ASN A 297 9.88 22.93 18.82
CA ASN A 297 9.90 21.54 18.37
C ASN A 297 8.88 20.68 19.14
N ALA A 298 8.35 19.68 18.44
CA ALA A 298 7.51 18.66 19.06
C ALA A 298 8.33 17.76 20.02
N LEU A 299 7.63 17.11 20.94
CA LEU A 299 8.19 16.13 21.86
C LEU A 299 7.73 14.71 21.57
N ASN A 300 8.62 13.77 21.88
CA ASN A 300 8.31 12.35 21.91
C ASN A 300 7.81 11.97 23.31
N VAL A 301 6.51 11.79 23.47
CA VAL A 301 5.85 11.49 24.75
C VAL A 301 5.20 10.11 24.71
N THR A 302 5.10 9.45 25.85
CA THR A 302 4.31 8.22 25.98
C THR A 302 2.81 8.55 26.03
N PRO A 303 1.92 7.63 25.68
CA PRO A 303 0.47 7.85 25.79
C PRO A 303 -0.03 8.22 27.19
N ALA A 304 0.70 7.85 28.26
CA ALA A 304 0.36 8.17 29.65
C ALA A 304 0.76 9.59 30.05
N GLU A 305 1.73 10.19 29.35
CA GLU A 305 2.22 11.56 29.59
C GLU A 305 1.26 12.64 29.05
N VAL A 306 0.26 12.23 28.26
CA VAL A 306 -0.77 13.11 27.71
C VAL A 306 -2.16 12.54 27.98
N ARG A 307 -3.17 13.40 27.95
CA ARG A 307 -4.58 13.04 28.02
C ARG A 307 -5.34 13.72 26.90
N ALA A 308 -6.31 13.03 26.33
CA ALA A 308 -7.24 13.61 25.37
C ALA A 308 -7.99 14.79 26.01
N LEU A 309 -8.11 15.88 25.26
CA LEU A 309 -9.09 16.92 25.58
C LEU A 309 -10.41 16.49 24.92
N GLU A 310 -11.49 16.44 25.71
CA GLU A 310 -12.81 16.21 25.14
C GLU A 310 -13.19 17.40 24.25
N PRO A 311 -13.84 17.13 23.10
CA PRO A 311 -14.22 18.15 22.13
C PRO A 311 -15.30 19.12 22.63
#